data_AF-A0A1G2T059-F1
#
_entry.id   AF-A0A1G2T059-F1
#
_cell.length_a   1.000
_cell.length_b   1.000
_cell.length_c   1.000
_cell.angle_alpha   90.00
_cell.angle_beta   90.00
_cell.angle_gamma   90.00
#
_symmetry.space_group_name_H-M   'P 1'
#
loop_
_entity.id
_entity.type
_entity.pdbx_description
1 polymer ?
#
loop_
_entity_poly.entity_id
_entity_poly.type
_entity_poly.pdbx_seq_one_letter_code
_entity_poly.pdbx_strand_id
1 'polypeptide(L)'
;MFKSTGFLLILLVGAGLAVFGWEREVPACSRPIAYDINSFDSRFGLARQALIDALIEAEAVWEVSSGRDLFVYAPGAETLPINLVYDYRQEVTEALGTIESDIKEDEADYNALELRYLKLKVEYDALKTTYEASVAELNRKKRVTEFEFNQARSLEDELNGKVDELNTVADRLNRLANALNLNAEEYNITGAARGETYEGGVYFKSSEGEGINIYEFGSREKLVRLLAHELGHALGLEHIEDTDAIMYRLNKASASRVTTSDLAALEQLCNQN
;
A
#
# COMPACT_ATOMS: atom_id res chain seq x y z
N MET A 1 -6.40 75.26 -77.75
CA MET A 1 -5.69 75.31 -76.45
C MET A 1 -6.63 74.70 -75.41
N PHE A 2 -6.13 73.89 -74.47
CA PHE A 2 -6.81 72.93 -73.55
C PHE A 2 -7.09 71.55 -74.18
N LYS A 3 -6.13 70.61 -74.19
CA LYS A 3 -5.59 69.71 -73.14
C LYS A 3 -6.61 68.68 -72.61
N SER A 4 -6.50 67.48 -73.16
CA SER A 4 -6.93 66.19 -72.62
C SER A 4 -6.05 65.81 -71.42
N THR A 5 -6.67 65.32 -70.33
CA THR A 5 -6.01 64.52 -69.30
C THR A 5 -7.02 63.54 -68.71
N GLY A 6 -6.70 62.25 -68.85
CA GLY A 6 -7.49 61.12 -68.38
C GLY A 6 -7.44 60.92 -66.87
N PHE A 7 -8.46 60.24 -66.37
CA PHE A 7 -8.57 59.79 -64.99
C PHE A 7 -8.03 58.34 -64.92
N LEU A 8 -6.89 58.15 -64.26
CA LEU A 8 -6.33 56.84 -63.94
C LEU A 8 -6.72 56.53 -62.49
N LEU A 9 -7.60 55.54 -62.29
CA LEU A 9 -7.94 55.02 -60.96
C LEU A 9 -6.82 54.07 -60.51
N ILE A 10 -6.05 54.44 -59.50
CA ILE A 10 -5.04 53.57 -58.87
C ILE A 10 -5.74 52.80 -57.74
N LEU A 11 -5.91 51.49 -57.92
CA LEU A 11 -6.27 50.54 -56.87
C LEU A 11 -5.03 50.31 -55.98
N LEU A 12 -5.05 50.87 -54.77
CA LEU A 12 -4.10 50.51 -53.71
C LEU A 12 -4.50 49.17 -53.11
N VAL A 13 -3.87 48.08 -53.55
CA VAL A 13 -3.92 46.78 -52.87
C VAL A 13 -2.98 46.86 -51.67
N GLY A 14 -3.55 47.02 -50.48
CA GLY A 14 -2.81 46.89 -49.23
C GLY A 14 -2.40 45.42 -49.04
N ALA A 15 -1.11 45.13 -49.14
CA ALA A 15 -0.56 43.85 -48.71
C ALA A 15 -0.57 43.79 -47.17
N GLY A 16 -1.66 43.31 -46.60
CA GLY A 16 -1.69 42.89 -45.20
C GLY A 16 -0.82 41.66 -45.02
N LEU A 17 0.35 41.82 -44.41
CA LEU A 17 1.15 40.69 -43.92
C LEU A 17 0.39 40.06 -42.76
N ALA A 18 -0.36 39.00 -43.05
CA ALA A 18 -0.86 38.10 -42.02
C ALA A 18 0.36 37.41 -41.39
N VAL A 19 0.77 37.88 -40.21
CA VAL A 19 1.69 37.15 -39.35
C VAL A 19 0.92 35.97 -38.80
N PHE A 20 0.97 34.84 -39.50
CA PHE A 20 0.56 33.56 -38.94
C PHE A 20 1.56 33.23 -37.83
N GLY A 21 1.17 33.51 -36.58
CA GLY A 21 1.88 32.99 -35.42
C GLY A 21 1.77 31.47 -35.45
N TRP A 22 2.85 30.79 -35.84
CA TRP A 22 3.01 29.38 -35.53
C TRP A 22 3.33 29.30 -34.04
N GLU A 23 2.29 29.12 -33.22
CA GLU A 23 2.45 28.64 -31.86
C GLU A 23 3.02 27.23 -31.98
N ARG A 24 4.35 27.09 -31.89
CA ARG A 24 4.98 25.77 -31.84
C ARG A 24 4.47 25.11 -30.57
N GLU A 25 3.79 23.98 -30.72
CA GLU A 25 3.43 23.13 -29.59
C GLU A 25 4.71 22.86 -28.79
N VAL A 26 4.64 23.18 -27.49
CA VAL A 26 5.76 23.01 -26.57
C VAL A 26 5.91 21.48 -26.38
N PRO A 27 7.07 20.88 -26.75
CA PRO A 27 7.22 19.44 -26.65
C PRO A 27 6.97 18.95 -25.23
N ALA A 28 6.38 17.77 -25.09
CA ALA A 28 6.19 17.15 -23.77
C ALA A 28 7.54 17.05 -23.03
N CYS A 29 7.51 17.18 -21.70
CA CYS A 29 8.70 17.10 -20.85
C CYS A 29 9.77 18.21 -21.07
N SER A 30 9.43 19.31 -21.74
CA SER A 30 10.38 20.43 -21.98
C SER A 30 10.38 21.49 -20.87
N ARG A 31 9.35 21.50 -20.02
CA ARG A 31 9.25 22.32 -18.81
C ARG A 31 8.70 21.47 -17.68
N PRO A 32 9.22 21.60 -16.44
CA PRO A 32 8.66 20.90 -15.30
C PRO A 32 7.20 21.28 -15.07
N ILE A 33 6.38 20.30 -14.71
CA ILE A 33 5.01 20.51 -14.25
C ILE A 33 5.10 21.02 -12.81
N ALA A 34 4.73 22.28 -12.62
CA ALA A 34 4.62 22.86 -11.29
C ALA A 34 3.37 22.30 -10.58
N TYR A 35 3.52 21.84 -9.34
CA TYR A 35 2.42 21.32 -8.53
C TYR A 35 2.41 21.94 -7.13
N ASP A 36 1.23 21.94 -6.48
CA ASP A 36 1.06 22.34 -5.08
C ASP A 36 0.05 21.41 -4.40
N ILE A 37 0.16 21.29 -3.08
CA ILE A 37 -0.83 20.59 -2.25
C ILE A 37 -1.94 21.59 -1.90
N ASN A 38 -3.08 21.44 -2.58
CA ASN A 38 -4.22 22.34 -2.43
C ASN A 38 -5.11 21.93 -1.24
N SER A 39 -5.86 20.83 -1.35
CA SER A 39 -6.60 20.27 -0.22
C SER A 39 -5.73 19.27 0.56
N PHE A 40 -5.73 19.38 1.89
CA PHE A 40 -5.02 18.47 2.78
C PHE A 40 -5.93 18.06 3.94
N ASP A 41 -6.46 16.85 3.90
CA ASP A 41 -7.26 16.31 4.99
C ASP A 41 -6.38 15.69 6.09
N SER A 42 -6.39 16.26 7.29
CA SER A 42 -5.59 15.78 8.41
C SER A 42 -6.05 14.42 8.96
N ARG A 43 -7.24 13.92 8.55
CA ARG A 43 -7.76 12.62 9.02
C ARG A 43 -6.92 11.43 8.56
N PHE A 44 -6.10 11.58 7.53
CA PHE A 44 -5.10 10.57 7.13
C PHE A 44 -4.00 10.33 8.19
N GLY A 45 -3.93 11.15 9.26
CA GLY A 45 -2.88 11.04 10.28
C GLY A 45 -1.46 11.33 9.77
N LEU A 46 -1.33 11.83 8.53
CA LEU A 46 -0.08 12.17 7.87
C LEU A 46 0.30 13.62 8.17
N ALA A 47 1.57 13.91 8.42
CA ALA A 47 2.06 15.28 8.46
C ALA A 47 2.19 15.85 7.03
N ARG A 48 1.85 17.13 6.82
CA ARG A 48 1.97 17.76 5.48
C ARG A 48 3.37 17.63 4.88
N GLN A 49 4.41 17.74 5.71
CA GLN A 49 5.80 17.54 5.26
C GLN A 49 6.04 16.11 4.76
N ALA A 50 5.43 15.10 5.39
CA ALA A 50 5.59 13.72 4.94
C ALA A 50 4.92 13.47 3.58
N LEU A 51 3.84 14.18 3.25
CA LEU A 51 3.26 14.16 1.90
C LEU A 51 4.20 14.83 0.88
N ILE A 52 4.81 15.97 1.22
CA ILE A 52 5.81 16.64 0.38
C ILE A 52 7.00 15.71 0.12
N ASP A 53 7.52 15.07 1.17
CA ASP A 53 8.65 14.14 1.05
C ASP A 53 8.28 12.94 0.15
N ALA A 54 7.04 12.44 0.23
CA ALA A 54 6.56 11.35 -0.62
C ALA A 54 6.40 11.79 -2.09
N LEU A 55 5.98 13.03 -2.34
CA LEU A 55 5.91 13.60 -3.69
C LEU A 55 7.30 13.74 -4.30
N ILE A 56 8.27 14.28 -3.56
CA ILE A 56 9.67 14.37 -4.01
C ILE A 56 10.23 12.99 -4.36
N GLU A 57 9.91 11.98 -3.54
CA GLU A 57 10.32 10.60 -3.82
C GLU A 57 9.64 10.05 -5.09
N ALA A 58 8.36 10.38 -5.30
CA ALA A 58 7.60 9.99 -6.49
C ALA A 58 8.06 10.70 -7.78
N GLU A 59 8.50 11.95 -7.70
CA GLU A 59 9.16 12.65 -8.82
C GLU A 59 10.45 11.94 -9.20
N ALA A 60 11.28 11.63 -8.21
CA ALA A 60 12.57 11.00 -8.41
C ALA A 60 12.46 9.62 -9.11
N VAL A 61 11.35 8.91 -8.95
CA VAL A 61 11.05 7.67 -9.71
C VAL A 61 11.23 7.94 -11.21
N TRP A 62 10.62 9.00 -11.75
CA TRP A 62 10.71 9.38 -13.16
C TRP A 62 11.99 10.13 -13.54
N GLU A 63 12.42 11.07 -12.71
CA GLU A 63 13.49 12.02 -13.03
C GLU A 63 14.89 11.40 -13.01
N VAL A 64 15.16 10.52 -12.02
CA VAL A 64 16.48 9.87 -11.90
C VAL A 64 16.79 9.03 -13.13
N SER A 65 15.79 8.30 -13.62
CA SER A 65 15.97 7.38 -14.75
C SER A 65 15.93 8.09 -16.11
N SER A 66 15.15 9.17 -16.24
CA SER A 66 15.05 9.95 -17.48
C SER A 66 16.14 11.02 -17.62
N GLY A 67 16.79 11.40 -16.50
CA GLY A 67 17.76 12.49 -16.46
C GLY A 67 17.15 13.87 -16.74
N ARG A 68 15.83 14.03 -16.52
CA ARG A 68 15.06 15.24 -16.80
C ARG A 68 14.43 15.76 -15.50
N ASP A 69 14.32 17.08 -15.42
CA ASP A 69 13.54 17.79 -14.42
C ASP A 69 12.10 17.87 -14.97
N LEU A 70 11.20 17.06 -14.42
CA LEU A 70 9.85 16.81 -14.92
C LEU A 70 8.79 17.46 -14.04
N PHE A 71 9.08 17.65 -12.75
CA PHE A 71 8.15 18.23 -11.79
C PHE A 71 8.85 19.24 -10.89
N VAL A 72 8.05 20.13 -10.30
CA VAL A 72 8.56 21.06 -9.30
C VAL A 72 7.48 21.42 -8.30
N TYR A 73 7.75 21.24 -7.02
CA TYR A 73 6.89 21.75 -5.96
C TYR A 73 6.96 23.28 -5.91
N ALA A 74 5.84 23.95 -6.21
CA ALA A 74 5.78 25.40 -6.37
C ALA A 74 4.54 26.00 -5.68
N PRO A 75 4.54 26.10 -4.35
CA PRO A 75 3.35 26.55 -3.61
C PRO A 75 2.96 27.99 -3.92
N GLY A 76 1.65 28.23 -4.07
CA GLY A 76 1.08 29.58 -4.25
C GLY A 76 1.13 30.17 -5.66
N ALA A 77 1.39 29.34 -6.69
CA ALA A 77 1.26 29.71 -8.11
C ALA A 77 0.07 28.98 -8.77
N GLU A 78 -0.22 29.29 -10.05
CA GLU A 78 -1.10 28.43 -10.86
C GLU A 78 -0.35 27.14 -11.19
N THR A 79 -0.75 26.05 -10.55
CA THR A 79 -0.04 24.75 -10.56
C THR A 79 -1.03 23.60 -10.66
N LEU A 80 -0.55 22.40 -11.00
CA LEU A 80 -1.30 21.16 -10.85
C LEU A 80 -1.68 20.96 -9.37
N PRO A 81 -2.98 21.01 -8.99
CA PRO A 81 -3.37 20.84 -7.61
C PRO A 81 -3.37 19.35 -7.25
N ILE A 82 -2.67 19.03 -6.15
CA ILE A 82 -2.71 17.72 -5.52
C ILE A 82 -3.57 17.82 -4.26
N ASN A 83 -4.59 16.97 -4.18
CA ASN A 83 -5.57 16.98 -3.10
C ASN A 83 -5.53 15.66 -2.35
N LEU A 84 -5.37 15.74 -1.04
CA LEU A 84 -5.53 14.60 -0.14
C LEU A 84 -6.96 14.63 0.43
N VAL A 85 -7.81 13.69 -0.01
CA VAL A 85 -9.27 13.69 0.23
C VAL A 85 -9.66 12.43 1.00
N TYR A 86 -9.98 12.59 2.29
CA TYR A 86 -10.28 11.45 3.14
C TYR A 86 -11.75 11.06 2.97
N ASP A 87 -11.98 9.84 2.51
CA ASP A 87 -13.31 9.25 2.37
C ASP A 87 -13.34 7.78 2.83
N TYR A 88 -14.48 7.12 2.58
CA TYR A 88 -14.72 5.73 2.99
C TYR A 88 -13.63 4.74 2.56
N ARG A 89 -12.88 5.02 1.48
CA ARG A 89 -11.79 4.16 1.00
C ARG A 89 -10.63 4.12 1.99
N GLN A 90 -10.24 5.29 2.52
CA GLN A 90 -9.21 5.36 3.55
C GLN A 90 -9.70 4.77 4.88
N GLU A 91 -10.96 5.04 5.26
CA GLU A 91 -11.56 4.46 6.48
C GLU A 91 -11.51 2.92 6.44
N VAL A 92 -11.88 2.32 5.31
CA VAL A 92 -11.84 0.87 5.11
C VAL A 92 -10.40 0.36 5.08
N THR A 93 -9.47 1.08 4.45
CA THR A 93 -8.04 0.72 4.44
C THR A 93 -7.45 0.69 5.85
N GLU A 94 -7.78 1.66 6.69
CA GLU A 94 -7.33 1.74 8.09
C GLU A 94 -7.95 0.63 8.95
N ALA A 95 -9.24 0.36 8.77
CA ALA A 95 -9.92 -0.74 9.46
C ALA A 95 -9.30 -2.10 9.11
N LEU A 96 -9.07 -2.37 7.83
CA LEU A 96 -8.39 -3.59 7.36
C LEU A 96 -6.97 -3.71 7.91
N GLY A 97 -6.23 -2.60 7.96
CA GLY A 97 -4.88 -2.58 8.52
C GLY A 97 -4.86 -2.93 10.02
N THR A 98 -5.87 -2.50 10.77
CA THR A 98 -6.03 -2.84 12.18
C THR A 98 -6.30 -4.33 12.34
N ILE A 99 -7.29 -4.88 11.61
CA ILE A 99 -7.61 -6.31 11.65
C ILE A 99 -6.40 -7.16 11.24
N GLU A 100 -5.65 -6.75 10.21
CA GLU A 100 -4.44 -7.45 9.78
C GLU A 100 -3.36 -7.46 10.88
N SER A 101 -3.23 -6.37 11.65
CA SER A 101 -2.31 -6.31 12.79
C SER A 101 -2.72 -7.29 13.90
N ASP A 102 -4.01 -7.32 14.24
CA ASP A 102 -4.54 -8.20 15.28
C ASP A 102 -4.38 -9.67 14.90
N ILE A 103 -4.64 -10.03 13.63
CA ILE A 103 -4.37 -11.38 13.10
C ILE A 103 -2.91 -11.76 13.28
N LYS A 104 -1.96 -10.87 12.95
CA LYS A 104 -0.52 -11.16 13.07
C LYS A 104 -0.09 -11.37 14.52
N GLU A 105 -0.65 -10.59 15.45
CA GLU A 105 -0.40 -10.75 16.88
C GLU A 105 -0.95 -12.09 17.39
N ASP A 106 -2.20 -12.40 17.08
CA ASP A 106 -2.87 -13.65 17.47
C ASP A 106 -2.15 -14.89 16.88
N GLU A 107 -1.67 -14.82 15.63
CA GLU A 107 -0.88 -15.88 15.01
C GLU A 107 0.46 -16.10 15.73
N ALA A 108 1.15 -15.02 16.10
CA ALA A 108 2.40 -15.11 16.85
C ALA A 108 2.19 -15.74 18.22
N ASP A 109 1.14 -15.33 18.93
CA ASP A 109 0.75 -15.88 20.24
C ASP A 109 0.32 -17.35 20.14
N TYR A 110 -0.43 -17.70 19.09
CA TYR A 110 -0.84 -19.07 18.82
C TYR A 110 0.38 -19.98 18.63
N ASN A 111 1.31 -19.58 17.75
CA ASN A 111 2.54 -20.33 17.47
C ASN A 111 3.40 -20.49 18.73
N ALA A 112 3.51 -19.46 19.56
CA ALA A 112 4.25 -19.52 20.82
C ALA A 112 3.60 -20.50 21.81
N LEU A 113 2.26 -20.51 21.92
CA LEU A 113 1.55 -21.45 22.78
C LEU A 113 1.58 -22.87 22.25
N GLU A 114 1.56 -23.08 20.94
CA GLU A 114 1.67 -24.41 20.34
C GLU A 114 3.02 -25.04 20.69
N LEU A 115 4.12 -24.29 20.58
CA LEU A 115 5.45 -24.76 20.99
C LEU A 115 5.48 -25.12 22.49
N ARG A 116 4.82 -24.32 23.34
CA ARG A 116 4.71 -24.61 24.78
C ARG A 116 3.90 -25.89 25.03
N TYR A 117 2.79 -26.07 24.32
CA TYR A 117 1.94 -27.25 24.42
C TYR A 117 2.74 -28.52 24.06
N LEU A 118 3.44 -28.49 22.93
CA LEU A 118 4.27 -29.61 22.47
C LEU A 118 5.36 -29.97 23.49
N LYS A 119 6.01 -28.96 24.10
CA LYS A 119 6.98 -29.19 25.17
C LYS A 119 6.34 -29.86 26.40
N LEU A 120 5.21 -29.32 26.88
CA LEU A 120 4.48 -29.89 28.02
C LEU A 120 4.02 -31.33 27.74
N LYS A 121 3.63 -31.62 26.50
CA LYS A 121 3.22 -32.96 26.07
C LYS A 121 4.37 -33.97 26.25
N VAL A 122 5.59 -33.60 25.85
CA VAL A 122 6.78 -34.45 26.01
C VAL A 122 7.11 -34.66 27.49
N GLU A 123 7.06 -33.61 28.31
CA GLU A 123 7.29 -33.70 29.76
C GLU A 123 6.25 -34.61 30.44
N TYR A 124 4.97 -34.46 30.07
CA TYR A 124 3.88 -35.30 30.54
C TYR A 124 4.10 -36.77 30.16
N ASP A 125 4.43 -37.08 28.89
CA ASP A 125 4.59 -38.46 28.44
C ASP A 125 5.79 -39.15 29.13
N ALA A 126 6.88 -38.41 29.41
CA ALA A 126 8.02 -38.91 30.18
C ALA A 126 7.67 -39.18 31.65
N LEU A 127 6.95 -38.26 32.29
CA LEU A 127 6.50 -38.41 33.67
C LEU A 127 5.50 -39.56 33.82
N LYS A 128 4.56 -39.68 32.88
CA LYS A 128 3.60 -40.79 32.80
C LYS A 128 4.30 -42.14 32.75
N THR A 129 5.34 -42.25 31.92
CA THR A 129 6.13 -43.48 31.81
C THR A 129 6.82 -43.84 33.14
N THR A 130 7.32 -42.83 33.85
CA THR A 130 7.97 -43.00 35.17
C THR A 130 6.97 -43.42 36.25
N TYR A 131 5.80 -42.78 36.27
CA TYR A 131 4.70 -43.15 37.16
C TYR A 131 4.22 -44.58 36.91
N GLU A 132 3.96 -44.96 35.65
CA GLU A 132 3.52 -46.31 35.27
C GLU A 132 4.55 -47.38 35.68
N ALA A 133 5.85 -47.11 35.49
CA ALA A 133 6.92 -48.00 35.92
C ALA A 133 6.96 -48.17 37.45
N SER A 134 6.80 -47.07 38.21
CA SER A 134 6.73 -47.08 39.67
C SER A 134 5.55 -47.94 40.16
N VAL A 135 4.34 -47.69 39.64
CA VAL A 135 3.14 -48.47 39.98
C VAL A 135 3.31 -49.96 39.64
N ALA A 136 3.89 -50.27 38.48
CA ALA A 136 4.16 -51.65 38.07
C ALA A 136 5.19 -52.36 38.97
N GLU A 137 6.18 -51.64 39.53
CA GLU A 137 7.09 -52.18 40.54
C GLU A 137 6.36 -52.47 41.86
N LEU A 138 5.54 -51.52 42.34
CA LEU A 138 4.79 -51.70 43.59
C LEU A 138 3.84 -52.90 43.51
N ASN A 139 3.14 -53.08 42.38
CA ASN A 139 2.23 -54.20 42.16
C ASN A 139 2.91 -55.58 42.16
N ARG A 140 4.22 -55.64 41.94
CA ARG A 140 5.01 -56.89 41.97
C ARG A 140 5.53 -57.24 43.37
N LYS A 141 5.54 -56.29 44.31
CA LYS A 141 6.09 -56.49 45.66
C LYS A 141 5.07 -57.17 46.58
N LYS A 142 5.55 -58.10 47.41
CA LYS A 142 4.72 -58.75 48.45
C LYS A 142 4.36 -57.82 49.62
N ARG A 143 5.19 -56.80 49.88
CA ARG A 143 4.97 -55.72 50.85
C ARG A 143 5.50 -54.43 50.25
N VAL A 144 4.68 -53.39 50.27
CA VAL A 144 5.02 -52.02 49.87
C VAL A 144 5.24 -51.20 51.14
N THR A 145 6.29 -50.39 51.16
CA THR A 145 6.57 -49.45 52.25
C THR A 145 5.81 -48.13 52.05
N GLU A 146 5.59 -47.40 53.15
CA GLU A 146 4.96 -46.07 53.10
C GLU A 146 5.77 -45.08 52.24
N PHE A 147 7.10 -45.16 52.28
CA PHE A 147 7.99 -44.33 51.46
C PHE A 147 7.80 -44.59 49.96
N GLU A 148 7.71 -45.85 49.55
CA GLU A 148 7.47 -46.23 48.15
C GLU A 148 6.08 -45.80 47.66
N PHE A 149 5.05 -45.96 48.49
CA PHE A 149 3.70 -45.50 48.20
C PHE A 149 3.64 -43.97 48.03
N ASN A 150 4.27 -43.23 48.94
CA ASN A 150 4.29 -41.76 48.88
C ASN A 150 5.07 -41.22 47.67
N GLN A 151 6.11 -41.91 47.21
CA GLN A 151 6.80 -41.55 45.97
C GLN A 151 5.89 -41.72 44.73
N ALA A 152 5.18 -42.84 44.61
CA ALA A 152 4.25 -43.05 43.51
C ALA A 152 3.10 -42.02 43.52
N ARG A 153 2.60 -41.68 44.71
CA ARG A 153 1.60 -40.63 44.90
C ARG A 153 2.11 -39.25 44.48
N SER A 154 3.36 -38.91 44.84
CA SER A 154 3.96 -37.64 44.41
C SER A 154 4.07 -37.53 42.89
N LEU A 155 4.40 -38.64 42.21
CA LEU A 155 4.43 -38.69 40.74
C LEU A 155 3.03 -38.55 40.13
N GLU A 156 2.01 -39.13 40.77
CA GLU A 156 0.60 -38.97 40.37
C GLU A 156 0.15 -37.52 40.49
N ASP A 157 0.47 -36.86 41.60
CA ASP A 157 0.16 -35.44 41.84
C ASP A 157 0.85 -34.54 40.80
N GLU A 158 2.12 -34.80 40.49
CA GLU A 158 2.86 -34.07 39.45
C GLU A 158 2.27 -34.32 38.06
N LEU A 159 1.84 -35.55 37.75
CA LEU A 159 1.21 -35.91 36.49
C LEU A 159 -0.13 -35.19 36.31
N ASN A 160 -0.95 -35.14 37.36
CA ASN A 160 -2.20 -34.40 37.37
C ASN A 160 -1.97 -32.89 37.17
N GLY A 161 -0.93 -32.33 37.80
CA GLY A 161 -0.53 -30.94 37.56
C GLY A 161 -0.17 -30.67 36.10
N LYS A 162 0.55 -31.59 35.43
CA LYS A 162 0.85 -31.48 34.00
C LYS A 162 -0.38 -31.57 33.11
N VAL A 163 -1.37 -32.38 33.49
CA VAL A 163 -2.68 -32.43 32.79
C VAL A 163 -3.39 -31.09 32.88
N ASP A 164 -3.42 -30.47 34.07
CA ASP A 164 -4.05 -29.15 34.26
C ASP A 164 -3.34 -28.06 33.45
N GLU A 165 -2.00 -28.09 33.39
CA GLU A 165 -1.22 -27.18 32.54
C GLU A 165 -1.53 -27.39 31.04
N LEU A 166 -1.57 -28.64 30.58
CA LEU A 166 -1.90 -28.97 29.18
C LEU A 166 -3.31 -28.50 28.81
N ASN A 167 -4.30 -28.75 29.66
CA ASN A 167 -5.67 -28.31 29.46
C ASN A 167 -5.77 -26.78 29.40
N THR A 168 -5.06 -26.08 30.29
CA THR A 168 -5.01 -24.62 30.29
C THR A 168 -4.43 -24.06 28.99
N VAL A 169 -3.35 -24.65 28.48
CA VAL A 169 -2.74 -24.22 27.20
C VAL A 169 -3.67 -24.55 26.02
N ALA A 170 -4.27 -25.74 26.02
CA ALA A 170 -5.22 -26.15 24.98
C ALA A 170 -6.44 -25.22 24.92
N ASP A 171 -6.98 -24.81 26.07
CA ASP A 171 -8.08 -23.85 26.13
C ASP A 171 -7.69 -22.48 25.56
N ARG A 172 -6.47 -22.01 25.83
CA ARG A 172 -5.96 -20.76 25.25
C ARG A 172 -5.76 -20.86 23.74
N LEU A 173 -5.21 -21.97 23.25
CA LEU A 173 -5.07 -22.24 21.82
C LEU A 173 -6.44 -22.24 21.11
N ASN A 174 -7.44 -22.90 21.71
CA ASN A 174 -8.81 -22.91 21.15
C ASN A 174 -9.42 -21.50 21.10
N ARG A 175 -9.16 -20.64 22.10
CA ARG A 175 -9.64 -19.25 22.08
C ARG A 175 -8.97 -18.43 20.99
N LEU A 176 -7.66 -18.55 20.81
CA LEU A 176 -6.93 -17.86 19.74
C LEU A 176 -7.37 -18.34 18.36
N ALA A 177 -7.56 -19.66 18.18
CA ALA A 177 -8.09 -20.20 16.92
C ALA A 177 -9.48 -19.62 16.59
N ASN A 178 -10.35 -19.46 17.59
CA ASN A 178 -11.65 -18.81 17.40
C ASN A 178 -11.51 -17.32 17.09
N ALA A 179 -10.62 -16.59 17.77
CA ALA A 179 -10.35 -15.18 17.50
C ALA A 179 -9.85 -14.96 16.07
N LEU A 180 -8.87 -15.75 15.63
CA LEU A 180 -8.35 -15.74 14.25
C LEU A 180 -9.46 -15.99 13.21
N ASN A 181 -10.36 -16.93 13.47
CA ASN A 181 -11.49 -17.19 12.58
C ASN A 181 -12.46 -15.99 12.50
N LEU A 182 -12.75 -15.35 13.63
CA LEU A 182 -13.61 -14.16 13.68
C LEU A 182 -12.95 -12.97 12.97
N ASN A 183 -11.65 -12.73 13.21
CA ASN A 183 -10.90 -11.66 12.54
C ASN A 183 -10.84 -11.89 11.03
N ALA A 184 -10.67 -13.14 10.57
CA ALA A 184 -10.72 -13.48 9.15
C ALA A 184 -12.11 -13.21 8.54
N GLU A 185 -13.19 -13.51 9.26
CA GLU A 185 -14.55 -13.17 8.83
C GLU A 185 -14.76 -11.66 8.76
N GLU A 186 -14.33 -10.92 9.78
CA GLU A 186 -14.42 -9.46 9.83
C GLU A 186 -13.60 -8.79 8.72
N TYR A 187 -12.40 -9.30 8.43
CA TYR A 187 -11.57 -8.85 7.31
C TYR A 187 -12.32 -9.01 5.98
N ASN A 188 -12.95 -10.16 5.76
CA ASN A 188 -13.71 -10.42 4.53
C ASN A 188 -14.93 -9.50 4.39
N ILE A 189 -15.66 -9.26 5.48
CA ILE A 189 -16.82 -8.35 5.50
C ILE A 189 -16.38 -6.90 5.23
N THR A 190 -15.36 -6.44 5.94
CA THR A 190 -14.84 -5.08 5.81
C THR A 190 -14.25 -4.84 4.42
N GLY A 191 -13.53 -5.83 3.88
CA GLY A 191 -12.98 -5.80 2.54
C GLY A 191 -14.05 -5.73 1.45
N ALA A 192 -15.19 -6.41 1.65
CA ALA A 192 -16.31 -6.34 0.71
C ALA A 192 -16.95 -4.95 0.65
N ALA A 193 -16.92 -4.18 1.75
CA ALA A 193 -17.43 -2.81 1.79
C ALA A 193 -16.60 -1.83 0.94
N ARG A 194 -15.34 -2.17 0.62
CA ARG A 194 -14.44 -1.36 -0.20
C ARG A 194 -14.86 -1.26 -1.67
N GLY A 195 -15.65 -2.21 -2.17
CA GLY A 195 -16.00 -2.32 -3.60
C GLY A 195 -14.86 -2.87 -4.47
N GLU A 196 -15.15 -3.16 -5.75
CA GLU A 196 -14.19 -3.78 -6.69
C GLU A 196 -13.24 -2.77 -7.37
N THR A 197 -13.56 -1.48 -7.32
CA THR A 197 -12.79 -0.41 -7.96
C THR A 197 -11.74 0.13 -6.98
N TYR A 198 -10.57 -0.49 -6.99
CA TYR A 198 -9.39 -0.09 -6.23
C TYR A 198 -8.76 1.17 -6.85
N GLU A 199 -9.36 2.33 -6.61
CA GLU A 199 -8.89 3.61 -7.14
C GLU A 199 -8.38 4.47 -5.98
N GLY A 200 -7.10 4.29 -5.64
CA GLY A 200 -6.47 4.97 -4.52
C GLY A 200 -6.09 6.43 -4.78
N GLY A 201 -5.96 6.79 -6.07
CA GLY A 201 -5.72 8.13 -6.55
C GLY A 201 -6.19 8.25 -7.99
N VAL A 202 -6.37 9.49 -8.44
CA VAL A 202 -6.81 9.82 -9.80
C VAL A 202 -6.21 11.15 -10.23
N TYR A 203 -5.43 11.12 -11.30
CA TYR A 203 -5.21 12.26 -12.17
C TYR A 203 -6.45 12.49 -13.04
N PHE A 204 -6.95 13.73 -13.06
CA PHE A 204 -8.06 14.14 -13.90
C PHE A 204 -7.69 15.36 -14.72
N LYS A 205 -8.21 15.43 -15.95
CA LYS A 205 -8.13 16.61 -16.83
C LYS A 205 -9.46 16.76 -17.55
N SER A 206 -10.14 17.89 -17.34
CA SER A 206 -11.46 18.17 -17.88
C SER A 206 -11.61 19.65 -18.26
N SER A 207 -12.77 20.03 -18.81
CA SER A 207 -13.10 21.44 -19.04
C SER A 207 -13.22 22.28 -17.76
N GLU A 208 -13.40 21.62 -16.61
CA GLU A 208 -13.56 22.27 -15.31
C GLU A 208 -12.23 22.41 -14.55
N GLY A 209 -11.16 21.77 -15.03
CA GLY A 209 -9.83 21.84 -14.43
C GLY A 209 -9.05 20.53 -14.58
N GLU A 210 -7.84 20.56 -14.03
CA GLU A 210 -6.88 19.47 -13.99
C GLU A 210 -6.36 19.32 -12.55
N GLY A 211 -6.00 18.12 -12.14
CA GLY A 211 -5.47 17.87 -10.79
C GLY A 211 -5.26 16.40 -10.49
N ILE A 212 -4.73 16.14 -9.29
CA ILE A 212 -4.56 14.79 -8.73
C ILE A 212 -5.32 14.73 -7.41
N ASN A 213 -6.21 13.75 -7.26
CA ASN A 213 -6.87 13.45 -6.00
C ASN A 213 -6.33 12.14 -5.45
N ILE A 214 -5.93 12.13 -4.18
CA ILE A 214 -5.47 10.95 -3.43
C ILE A 214 -6.53 10.62 -2.38
N TYR A 215 -7.03 9.40 -2.43
CA TYR A 215 -8.17 8.94 -1.63
C TYR A 215 -7.81 7.87 -0.62
N GLU A 216 -6.89 6.96 -0.94
CA GLU A 216 -6.45 5.93 -0.01
C GLU A 216 -5.00 5.49 -0.23
N PHE A 217 -4.33 5.12 0.86
CA PHE A 217 -3.05 4.39 0.82
C PHE A 217 -2.85 3.63 2.14
N GLY A 218 -2.29 2.42 2.05
CA GLY A 218 -2.04 1.58 3.23
C GLY A 218 -0.67 1.75 3.88
N SER A 219 0.28 2.40 3.20
CA SER A 219 1.63 2.65 3.73
C SER A 219 2.31 3.79 2.97
N ARG A 220 3.44 4.27 3.49
CA ARG A 220 4.26 5.30 2.82
C ARG A 220 4.74 4.83 1.44
N GLU A 221 5.19 3.59 1.32
CA GLU A 221 5.68 3.03 0.06
C GLU A 221 4.56 2.97 -0.98
N LYS A 222 3.34 2.59 -0.55
CA LYS A 222 2.15 2.61 -1.40
C LYS A 222 1.77 4.03 -1.82
N LEU A 223 1.89 5.01 -0.91
CA LEU A 223 1.65 6.42 -1.23
C LEU A 223 2.63 6.91 -2.29
N VAL A 224 3.93 6.68 -2.13
CA VAL A 224 4.96 7.09 -3.11
C VAL A 224 4.69 6.47 -4.47
N ARG A 225 4.39 5.16 -4.52
CA ARG A 225 4.09 4.48 -5.78
C ARG A 225 2.81 5.03 -6.44
N LEU A 226 1.76 5.27 -5.66
CA LEU A 226 0.53 5.88 -6.15
C LEU A 226 0.79 7.27 -6.72
N LEU A 227 1.49 8.12 -5.98
CA LEU A 227 1.87 9.45 -6.45
C LEU A 227 2.67 9.36 -7.75
N ALA A 228 3.64 8.45 -7.85
CA ALA A 228 4.42 8.27 -9.07
C ALA A 228 3.54 7.88 -10.26
N HIS A 229 2.53 7.03 -10.04
CA HIS A 229 1.56 6.65 -11.06
C HIS A 229 0.74 7.86 -11.55
N GLU A 230 0.14 8.63 -10.63
CA GLU A 230 -0.66 9.81 -11.00
C GLU A 230 0.20 10.91 -11.64
N LEU A 231 1.45 11.07 -11.21
CA LEU A 231 2.41 11.94 -11.87
C LEU A 231 2.71 11.46 -13.30
N GLY A 232 2.81 10.16 -13.54
CA GLY A 232 2.94 9.60 -14.89
C GLY A 232 1.76 9.99 -15.79
N HIS A 233 0.52 9.91 -15.28
CA HIS A 233 -0.65 10.42 -15.98
C HIS A 233 -0.58 11.94 -16.21
N ALA A 234 -0.09 12.72 -15.25
CA ALA A 234 0.11 14.16 -15.41
C ALA A 234 1.14 14.50 -16.49
N LEU A 235 2.13 13.64 -16.75
CA LEU A 235 3.04 13.78 -17.89
C LEU A 235 2.33 13.52 -19.23
N GLY A 236 1.24 12.75 -19.21
CA GLY A 236 0.51 12.29 -20.39
C GLY A 236 0.71 10.80 -20.70
N LEU A 237 1.24 10.01 -19.77
CA LEU A 237 1.36 8.57 -19.94
C LEU A 237 0.00 7.88 -19.73
N GLU A 238 -0.30 6.96 -20.62
CA GLU A 238 -1.42 6.03 -20.47
C GLU A 238 -0.98 4.78 -19.72
N HIS A 239 -1.94 3.93 -19.34
CA HIS A 239 -1.63 2.64 -18.73
C HIS A 239 -0.78 1.75 -19.65
N ILE A 240 0.16 1.04 -19.04
CA ILE A 240 1.04 0.07 -19.69
C ILE A 240 0.62 -1.34 -19.25
N GLU A 241 0.70 -2.32 -20.15
CA GLU A 241 0.28 -3.71 -19.88
C GLU A 241 1.28 -4.51 -19.01
N ASP A 242 2.52 -4.04 -18.92
CA ASP A 242 3.57 -4.62 -18.08
C ASP A 242 3.15 -4.52 -16.60
N THR A 243 2.98 -5.68 -15.96
CA THR A 243 2.45 -5.76 -14.60
C THR A 243 3.36 -5.17 -13.53
N ASP A 244 4.65 -5.02 -13.84
CA ASP A 244 5.65 -4.46 -12.93
C ASP A 244 5.82 -2.94 -13.12
N ALA A 245 5.27 -2.38 -14.20
CA ALA A 245 5.34 -0.96 -14.52
C ALA A 245 4.71 -0.09 -13.43
N ILE A 246 5.23 1.12 -13.26
CA ILE A 246 4.58 2.17 -12.47
C ILE A 246 3.22 2.47 -13.09
N MET A 247 3.13 2.59 -14.42
CA MET A 247 1.87 2.84 -15.14
C MET A 247 1.01 1.59 -15.35
N TYR A 248 1.24 0.49 -14.63
CA TYR A 248 0.31 -0.64 -14.68
C TYR A 248 -1.04 -0.25 -14.07
N ARG A 249 -2.12 -0.56 -14.77
CA ARG A 249 -3.51 -0.21 -14.39
C ARG A 249 -3.93 -0.65 -12.98
N LEU A 250 -3.26 -1.66 -12.41
CA LEU A 250 -3.50 -2.07 -11.03
C LEU A 250 -2.28 -1.67 -10.21
N ASN A 251 -2.48 -0.79 -9.23
CA ASN A 251 -1.43 -0.42 -8.28
C ASN A 251 -1.23 -1.52 -7.22
N LYS A 252 -0.91 -2.74 -7.67
CA LYS A 252 -0.72 -3.96 -6.87
C LYS A 252 0.75 -4.37 -6.72
N ALA A 253 1.63 -3.89 -7.61
CA ALA A 253 3.04 -4.24 -7.57
C ALA A 253 3.76 -3.52 -6.41
N SER A 254 4.72 -4.20 -5.80
CA SER A 254 5.59 -3.63 -4.76
C SER A 254 6.82 -2.92 -5.34
N ALA A 255 6.97 -2.91 -6.66
CA ALA A 255 8.11 -2.28 -7.33
C ALA A 255 8.00 -0.75 -7.25
N SER A 256 8.93 -0.10 -6.55
CA SER A 256 9.01 1.36 -6.46
C SER A 256 9.94 1.97 -7.52
N ARG A 257 10.20 1.24 -8.61
CA ARG A 257 11.14 1.65 -9.66
C ARG A 257 10.49 1.57 -11.02
N VAL A 258 10.76 2.59 -11.83
CA VAL A 258 10.37 2.65 -13.24
C VAL A 258 10.94 1.45 -13.98
N THR A 259 10.11 0.79 -14.77
CA THR A 259 10.54 -0.34 -15.61
C THR A 259 11.08 0.16 -16.95
N THR A 260 11.67 -0.73 -17.74
CA THR A 260 12.07 -0.41 -19.11
C THR A 260 10.87 -0.02 -19.98
N SER A 261 9.69 -0.57 -19.72
CA SER A 261 8.47 -0.24 -20.47
C SER A 261 7.96 1.17 -20.13
N ASP A 262 7.97 1.54 -18.85
CA ASP A 262 7.69 2.91 -18.41
C ASP A 262 8.67 3.92 -19.04
N LEU A 263 9.98 3.65 -19.02
CA LEU A 263 10.98 4.54 -19.62
C LEU A 263 10.81 4.69 -21.12
N ALA A 264 10.55 3.60 -21.83
CA ALA A 264 10.33 3.64 -23.27
C ALA A 264 9.09 4.50 -23.62
N ALA A 265 8.01 4.38 -22.84
CA ALA A 265 6.82 5.19 -23.02
C ALA A 265 7.09 6.67 -22.73
N LEU A 266 7.82 6.98 -21.65
CA LEU A 266 8.22 8.35 -21.32
C LEU A 266 9.13 8.95 -22.39
N GLU A 267 10.15 8.23 -22.85
CA GLU A 267 11.03 8.70 -23.93
C GLU A 267 10.25 8.94 -25.22
N GLN A 268 9.33 8.04 -25.56
CA GLN A 268 8.47 8.20 -26.72
C GLN A 268 7.61 9.47 -26.60
N LEU A 269 7.03 9.72 -25.42
CA LEU A 269 6.23 10.91 -25.16
C LEU A 269 7.06 12.20 -25.26
N CYS A 270 8.20 12.25 -24.58
CA CYS A 270 9.06 13.43 -24.54
C CYS A 270 9.75 13.76 -25.87
N ASN A 271 9.78 12.81 -26.82
CA ASN A 271 10.41 12.98 -28.14
C ASN A 271 9.38 13.18 -29.27
N GLN A 272 8.08 13.08 -28.98
CA GLN A 272 7.02 13.44 -29.93
C GLN A 272 6.93 14.98 -30.01
N ASN A 273 7.14 15.50 -31.21
CA ASN A 273 6.95 16.91 -31.58
C ASN A 273 5.75 17.04 -32.51
#